data_AF-A0A2S9F3A4-F1
#
_entry.id   AF-A0A2S9F3A4-F1
#
_cell.length_a   1.000
_cell.length_b   1.000
_cell.length_c   1.000
_cell.angle_alpha   90.00
_cell.angle_beta   90.00
_cell.angle_gamma   90.00
#
_symmetry.space_group_name_H-M   'P 1'
#
loop_
_entity.id
_entity.type
_entity.pdbx_description
1 polymer ?
#
loop_
_entity_poly.entity_id
_entity_poly.type
_entity_poly.pdbx_seq_one_letter_code
_entity_poly.pdbx_strand_id
1 'polypeptide(L)'
;MTVSIASALSLEDKAALVCGRDFWSTAPIDHAGVPSIVLTDGPHGIRRQEGAPDHLGLHDSRPATCYPPAVAVGSSWNPRVAEDVGAAVGREARALGVHVALGPGVNIKRSPLCGRNFEYYSEDPLLAGTLAAAHVRGQQAHGVGASVKHFAVNNQETERMRISADVDPRTLREIYLPAFERVVAESAPATVMCSYNRVNGVYASESHWLLTEVLRDQWGFAGAVVSDWGAVHDPVASLRAGLDLQMPGTGGMSAQRIVDAVHTGELDEKELDTAVARVLVLTGLADQQAEVLDADEQHALARDLAAECAVLLKNDGAVLPLASGSRVAVIGEFARTPRFQGGGSSHVNATRVDAPLDALRLSAGGLDCDIEFAPGFTLDGTGDAAALREAAVEAAR
;
A
#
# COMPACT_ATOMS: atom_id res chain seq x y z
N MET A 1 -18.64 -14.22 -20.57
CA MET A 1 -18.61 -15.17 -19.44
C MET A 1 -19.24 -14.54 -18.19
N THR A 2 -18.75 -13.40 -17.73
CA THR A 2 -19.25 -12.66 -16.55
C THR A 2 -20.75 -12.35 -16.57
N VAL A 3 -21.31 -11.84 -17.67
CA VAL A 3 -22.75 -11.53 -17.80
C VAL A 3 -23.64 -12.77 -17.61
N SER A 4 -23.18 -13.94 -18.08
CA SER A 4 -23.93 -15.20 -17.93
C SER A 4 -23.86 -15.77 -16.51
N ILE A 5 -22.78 -15.46 -15.77
CA ILE A 5 -22.63 -15.85 -14.36
C ILE A 5 -23.53 -14.97 -13.51
N ALA A 6 -23.45 -13.64 -13.68
CA ALA A 6 -24.25 -12.69 -12.90
C ALA A 6 -25.76 -12.95 -12.98
N SER A 7 -26.27 -13.33 -14.15
CA SER A 7 -27.69 -13.69 -14.34
C SER A 7 -28.12 -14.99 -13.66
N ALA A 8 -27.18 -15.86 -13.30
CA ALA A 8 -27.44 -17.14 -12.64
C ALA A 8 -27.34 -17.07 -11.11
N LEU A 9 -26.84 -15.96 -10.56
CA LEU A 9 -26.70 -15.74 -9.12
C LEU A 9 -28.03 -15.35 -8.49
N SER A 10 -28.29 -15.88 -7.30
CA SER A 10 -29.38 -15.38 -6.44
C SER A 10 -29.07 -13.95 -5.94
N LEU A 11 -30.08 -13.26 -5.42
CA LEU A 11 -29.89 -11.93 -4.83
C LEU A 11 -28.92 -12.00 -3.63
N GLU A 12 -28.99 -13.06 -2.84
CA GLU A 12 -28.10 -13.34 -1.72
C GLU A 12 -26.66 -13.58 -2.18
N ASP A 13 -26.44 -14.33 -3.26
CA ASP A 13 -25.10 -14.53 -3.83
C ASP A 13 -24.50 -13.23 -4.34
N LYS A 14 -25.31 -12.41 -5.02
CA LYS A 14 -24.92 -11.09 -5.50
C LYS A 14 -24.49 -10.18 -4.35
N ALA A 15 -25.31 -10.12 -3.30
CA ALA A 15 -25.01 -9.31 -2.10
C ALA A 15 -23.79 -9.82 -1.33
N ALA A 16 -23.59 -11.13 -1.26
CA ALA A 16 -22.40 -11.74 -0.65
C ALA A 16 -21.13 -11.42 -1.44
N LEU A 17 -21.19 -11.40 -2.77
CA LEU A 17 -20.02 -11.18 -3.63
C LEU A 17 -19.44 -9.76 -3.52
N VAL A 18 -20.28 -8.74 -3.29
CA VAL A 18 -19.86 -7.34 -3.11
C VAL A 18 -19.41 -7.01 -1.68
N CYS A 19 -19.29 -8.03 -0.83
CA CYS A 19 -18.81 -7.94 0.54
C CYS A 19 -17.64 -8.92 0.76
N GLY A 20 -16.63 -8.51 1.52
CA GLY A 20 -15.61 -9.43 2.00
C GLY A 20 -16.24 -10.61 2.75
N ARG A 21 -15.71 -11.81 2.55
CA ARG A 21 -16.09 -12.97 3.35
C ARG A 21 -15.52 -12.85 4.76
N ASP A 22 -14.24 -12.50 4.79
CA ASP A 22 -13.46 -12.30 5.99
C ASP A 22 -12.63 -11.01 5.82
N PHE A 23 -11.55 -10.91 6.59
CA PHE A 23 -10.73 -9.71 6.57
C PHE A 23 -9.93 -9.54 5.28
N TRP A 24 -9.59 -10.62 4.57
CA TRP A 24 -8.63 -10.58 3.47
C TRP A 24 -9.18 -11.14 2.16
N SER A 25 -10.35 -11.77 2.16
CA SER A 25 -10.82 -12.49 0.98
C SER A 25 -12.28 -12.23 0.62
N THR A 26 -12.57 -12.37 -0.66
CA THR A 26 -13.93 -12.27 -1.21
C THR A 26 -14.73 -13.56 -0.94
N ALA A 27 -16.05 -13.46 -0.98
CA ALA A 27 -16.91 -14.64 -0.92
C ALA A 27 -16.75 -15.51 -2.19
N PRO A 28 -16.50 -16.83 -2.07
CA PRO A 28 -16.63 -17.76 -3.19
C PRO A 28 -18.12 -18.06 -3.45
N ILE A 29 -18.48 -18.33 -4.70
CA ILE A 29 -19.80 -18.85 -5.09
C ILE A 29 -19.59 -20.18 -5.84
N ASP A 30 -19.47 -21.27 -5.08
CA ASP A 30 -19.02 -22.57 -5.60
C ASP A 30 -19.93 -23.13 -6.70
N HIS A 31 -21.25 -23.02 -6.54
CA HIS A 31 -22.23 -23.54 -7.51
C HIS A 31 -22.19 -22.80 -8.85
N ALA A 32 -21.65 -21.58 -8.87
CA ALA A 32 -21.47 -20.76 -10.07
C ALA A 32 -20.00 -20.72 -10.54
N GLY A 33 -19.10 -21.46 -9.88
CA GLY A 33 -17.68 -21.51 -10.22
C GLY A 33 -16.93 -20.21 -9.97
N VAL A 34 -17.40 -19.34 -9.05
CA VAL A 34 -16.74 -18.07 -8.72
C VAL A 34 -15.74 -18.31 -7.58
N PRO A 35 -14.42 -18.16 -7.83
CA PRO A 35 -13.41 -18.39 -6.80
C PRO A 35 -13.34 -17.21 -5.81
N SER A 36 -12.84 -17.50 -4.61
CA SER A 36 -12.41 -16.48 -3.66
C SER A 36 -11.03 -15.96 -4.06
N ILE A 37 -10.84 -14.64 -4.02
CA ILE A 37 -9.53 -14.00 -4.17
C ILE A 37 -9.09 -13.39 -2.85
N VAL A 38 -7.78 -13.20 -2.72
CA VAL A 38 -7.13 -12.62 -1.54
C VAL A 38 -6.57 -11.25 -1.87
N LEU A 39 -6.99 -10.27 -1.09
CA LEU A 39 -6.48 -8.91 -1.07
C LEU A 39 -5.67 -8.73 0.21
N THR A 40 -4.46 -8.17 0.14
CA THR A 40 -3.66 -7.93 1.35
C THR A 40 -2.68 -6.77 1.18
N ASP A 41 -2.21 -6.21 2.30
CA ASP A 41 -1.20 -5.17 2.31
C ASP A 41 0.14 -5.69 1.75
N GLY A 42 1.01 -4.86 1.17
CA GLY A 42 0.77 -3.46 0.84
C GLY A 42 1.83 -2.93 -0.13
N PRO A 43 2.09 -1.61 -0.14
CA PRO A 43 2.75 -0.95 -1.27
C PRO A 43 4.25 -1.19 -1.43
N HIS A 44 4.92 -1.78 -0.44
CA HIS A 44 6.38 -1.97 -0.45
C HIS A 44 6.79 -3.33 0.17
N GLY A 45 5.96 -4.35 -0.05
CA GLY A 45 6.14 -5.73 0.43
C GLY A 45 4.83 -6.34 0.88
N ILE A 46 4.74 -7.67 0.84
CA ILE A 46 3.49 -8.40 1.12
C ILE A 46 3.38 -8.77 2.59
N ARG A 47 2.25 -8.42 3.21
CA ARG A 47 1.90 -8.71 4.61
C ARG A 47 0.79 -9.76 4.66
N ARG A 48 1.12 -11.01 4.33
CA ARG A 48 0.16 -12.12 4.37
C ARG A 48 0.03 -12.66 5.80
N GLN A 49 -1.02 -12.28 6.52
CA GLN A 49 -1.31 -12.81 7.85
C GLN A 49 -1.91 -14.23 7.79
N GLU A 50 -1.41 -15.14 8.63
CA GLU A 50 -1.98 -16.47 8.87
C GLU A 50 -2.52 -16.51 10.31
N GLY A 51 -3.80 -16.19 10.52
CA GLY A 51 -4.41 -16.18 11.86
C GLY A 51 -5.39 -15.04 12.09
N ALA A 52 -5.53 -14.59 13.35
CA ALA A 52 -6.37 -13.46 13.71
C ALA A 52 -5.86 -12.20 12.97
N PRO A 53 -6.71 -11.51 12.19
CA PRO A 53 -6.29 -10.36 11.42
C PRO A 53 -6.13 -9.11 12.29
N ASP A 54 -5.21 -8.22 11.94
CA ASP A 54 -5.18 -6.87 12.50
C ASP A 54 -4.70 -5.77 11.53
N HIS A 55 -5.21 -4.57 11.79
CA HIS A 55 -4.78 -3.34 11.11
C HIS A 55 -3.51 -2.73 11.71
N LEU A 56 -3.18 -3.13 12.94
CA LEU A 56 -2.11 -2.52 13.73
C LEU A 56 -0.75 -3.18 13.50
N GLY A 57 -0.70 -4.36 12.88
CA GLY A 57 0.54 -5.11 12.66
C GLY A 57 1.07 -5.78 13.93
N LEU A 58 0.19 -6.18 14.86
CA LEU A 58 0.52 -6.85 16.11
C LEU A 58 0.60 -8.38 15.95
N HIS A 59 -0.04 -8.95 14.91
CA HIS A 59 -0.02 -10.36 14.59
C HIS A 59 1.01 -10.71 13.50
N ASP A 60 1.69 -11.85 13.69
CA ASP A 60 2.71 -12.37 12.78
C ASP A 60 2.14 -12.57 11.36
N SER A 61 2.84 -12.00 10.38
CA SER A 61 2.63 -12.25 8.96
C SER A 61 3.72 -13.18 8.44
N ARG A 62 3.46 -13.89 7.34
CA ARG A 62 4.49 -14.67 6.66
C ARG A 62 5.69 -13.78 6.31
N PRO A 63 6.92 -14.29 6.43
CA PRO A 63 8.09 -13.56 5.98
C PRO A 63 7.97 -13.16 4.51
N ALA A 64 8.34 -11.92 4.22
CA ALA A 64 8.35 -11.33 2.88
C ALA A 64 9.49 -10.31 2.77
N THR A 65 9.76 -9.83 1.56
CA THR A 65 10.80 -8.85 1.29
C THR A 65 10.24 -7.46 1.60
N CYS A 66 10.97 -6.69 2.42
CA CYS A 66 10.63 -5.29 2.68
C CYS A 66 11.40 -4.40 1.70
N TYR A 67 10.71 -3.93 0.67
CA TYR A 67 11.27 -3.01 -0.32
C TYR A 67 11.30 -1.57 0.22
N PRO A 68 12.09 -0.66 -0.38
CA PRO A 68 12.10 0.74 0.00
C PRO A 68 10.68 1.33 0.00
N PRO A 69 10.23 1.97 1.10
CA PRO A 69 8.93 2.62 1.12
C PRO A 69 8.80 3.71 0.05
N ALA A 70 7.57 4.07 -0.31
CA ALA A 70 7.32 5.02 -1.40
C ALA A 70 7.98 6.39 -1.19
N VAL A 71 8.22 6.83 0.05
CA VAL A 71 9.01 8.05 0.31
C VAL A 71 10.45 7.96 -0.20
N ALA A 72 11.07 6.78 -0.08
CA ALA A 72 12.41 6.52 -0.59
C ALA A 72 12.36 6.43 -2.12
N VAL A 73 11.45 5.63 -2.67
CA VAL A 73 11.28 5.49 -4.13
C VAL A 73 10.97 6.84 -4.80
N GLY A 74 10.17 7.69 -4.14
CA GLY A 74 9.90 9.07 -4.55
C GLY A 74 11.16 9.90 -4.75
N SER A 75 12.19 9.65 -3.95
CA SER A 75 13.48 10.35 -4.00
C SER A 75 14.40 9.87 -5.13
N SER A 76 14.11 8.73 -5.76
CA SER A 76 14.88 8.25 -6.93
C SER A 76 14.60 9.04 -8.21
N TRP A 77 13.41 9.68 -8.32
CA TRP A 77 12.92 10.30 -9.56
C TRP A 77 12.97 9.38 -10.79
N ASN A 78 12.97 8.06 -10.56
CA ASN A 78 13.19 7.07 -11.59
C ASN A 78 11.98 6.12 -11.69
N PRO A 79 11.15 6.24 -12.74
CA PRO A 79 10.02 5.34 -12.95
C PRO A 79 10.42 3.87 -13.03
N ARG A 80 11.64 3.55 -13.47
CA ARG A 80 12.11 2.15 -13.51
C ARG A 80 12.26 1.57 -12.10
N VAL A 81 12.77 2.35 -11.14
CA VAL A 81 12.86 1.90 -9.74
C VAL A 81 11.47 1.57 -9.19
N ALA A 82 10.47 2.41 -9.47
CA ALA A 82 9.10 2.15 -9.04
C ALA A 82 8.47 0.93 -9.75
N GLU A 83 8.75 0.75 -11.06
CA GLU A 83 8.31 -0.43 -11.82
C GLU A 83 8.96 -1.72 -11.31
N ASP A 84 10.25 -1.69 -10.98
CA ASP A 84 10.98 -2.84 -10.44
C ASP A 84 10.49 -3.21 -9.03
N VAL A 85 10.22 -2.22 -8.16
CA VAL A 85 9.55 -2.46 -6.87
C VAL A 85 8.17 -3.09 -7.09
N GLY A 86 7.36 -2.52 -7.98
CA GLY A 86 6.04 -3.05 -8.31
C GLY A 86 6.09 -4.49 -8.82
N ALA A 87 7.02 -4.80 -9.71
CA ALA A 87 7.22 -6.14 -10.24
C ALA A 87 7.64 -7.13 -9.14
N ALA A 88 8.56 -6.72 -8.26
CA ALA A 88 9.01 -7.56 -7.15
C ALA A 88 7.89 -7.84 -6.13
N VAL A 89 7.07 -6.84 -5.81
CA VAL A 89 5.85 -6.99 -5.00
C VAL A 89 4.85 -7.92 -5.69
N GLY A 90 4.65 -7.78 -7.01
CA GLY A 90 3.78 -8.65 -7.80
C GLY A 90 4.20 -10.12 -7.74
N ARG A 91 5.47 -10.41 -7.99
CA ARG A 91 6.03 -11.77 -7.88
C ARG A 91 5.84 -12.36 -6.49
N GLU A 92 6.13 -11.59 -5.44
CA GLU A 92 6.01 -12.06 -4.05
C GLU A 92 4.55 -12.29 -3.66
N ALA A 93 3.64 -11.45 -4.13
CA ALA A 93 2.21 -11.68 -3.99
C ALA A 93 1.79 -13.01 -4.64
N ARG A 94 2.25 -13.29 -5.87
CA ARG A 94 1.97 -14.58 -6.54
C ARG A 94 2.47 -15.77 -5.73
N ALA A 95 3.72 -15.71 -5.25
CA ALA A 95 4.32 -16.77 -4.44
C ALA A 95 3.56 -17.02 -3.12
N LEU A 96 2.95 -15.97 -2.56
CA LEU A 96 2.18 -16.02 -1.32
C LEU A 96 0.67 -16.20 -1.54
N GLY A 97 0.22 -16.51 -2.77
CA GLY A 97 -1.19 -16.76 -3.09
C GLY A 97 -2.09 -15.53 -2.91
N VAL A 98 -1.54 -14.33 -3.15
CA VAL A 98 -2.23 -13.04 -3.12
C VAL A 98 -2.60 -12.63 -4.53
N HIS A 99 -3.82 -12.12 -4.70
CA HIS A 99 -4.39 -11.80 -6.01
C HIS A 99 -4.47 -10.29 -6.25
N VAL A 100 -4.64 -9.51 -5.17
CA VAL A 100 -4.54 -8.05 -5.20
C VAL A 100 -3.63 -7.60 -4.06
N ALA A 101 -2.53 -6.92 -4.39
CA ALA A 101 -1.70 -6.25 -3.39
C ALA A 101 -2.18 -4.80 -3.25
N LEU A 102 -2.47 -4.40 -2.00
CA LEU A 102 -3.12 -3.14 -1.66
C LEU A 102 -2.13 -1.97 -1.73
N GLY A 103 -1.79 -1.55 -2.93
CA GLY A 103 -0.93 -0.41 -3.23
C GLY A 103 -0.81 -0.14 -4.74
N PRO A 104 -0.10 0.92 -5.13
CA PRO A 104 0.67 1.82 -4.27
C PRO A 104 -0.17 2.95 -3.62
N GLY A 105 0.40 3.60 -2.60
CA GLY A 105 -0.18 4.78 -1.96
C GLY A 105 0.22 6.09 -2.65
N VAL A 106 -0.74 6.92 -3.04
CA VAL A 106 -0.50 8.16 -3.81
C VAL A 106 -1.12 9.42 -3.20
N ASN A 107 -1.53 9.37 -1.93
CA ASN A 107 -2.00 10.59 -1.26
C ASN A 107 -0.87 11.62 -1.17
N ILE A 108 -1.19 12.88 -1.48
CA ILE A 108 -0.24 13.99 -1.44
C ILE A 108 0.25 14.24 -0.01
N LYS A 109 1.56 14.46 0.14
CA LYS A 109 2.19 14.88 1.39
C LYS A 109 1.89 16.35 1.73
N ARG A 110 0.62 16.66 2.01
CA ARG A 110 0.16 18.02 2.32
C ARG A 110 0.88 18.63 3.52
N SER A 111 1.10 17.81 4.54
CA SER A 111 1.78 18.20 5.78
C SER A 111 2.86 17.17 6.09
N PRO A 112 4.06 17.59 6.55
CA PRO A 112 5.11 16.66 6.93
C PRO A 112 4.72 15.79 8.14
N LEU A 113 3.69 16.19 8.89
CA LEU A 113 3.23 15.50 10.11
C LEU A 113 2.27 14.33 9.85
N CYS A 114 1.87 14.08 8.60
CA CYS A 114 1.01 12.94 8.30
C CYS A 114 1.74 11.63 8.61
N GLY A 115 1.12 10.81 9.47
CA GLY A 115 1.69 9.54 9.94
C GLY A 115 1.99 8.52 8.83
N ARG A 116 1.39 8.69 7.64
CA ARG A 116 1.58 7.79 6.48
C ARG A 116 2.41 8.38 5.36
N ASN A 117 3.07 9.52 5.56
CA ASN A 117 3.94 10.11 4.54
C ASN A 117 5.03 9.15 4.04
N PHE A 118 5.47 8.21 4.87
CA PHE A 118 6.46 7.21 4.45
C PHE A 118 5.92 6.25 3.36
N GLU A 119 4.60 6.04 3.32
CA GLU A 119 3.89 5.16 2.39
C GLU A 119 3.49 5.88 1.08
N TYR A 120 3.70 7.18 0.99
CA TYR A 120 3.36 8.00 -0.19
C TYR A 120 4.61 8.52 -0.91
N TYR A 121 4.51 8.73 -2.23
CA TYR A 121 5.67 9.14 -3.04
C TYR A 121 6.09 10.60 -2.79
N SER A 122 5.19 11.58 -3.00
CA SER A 122 5.58 12.99 -3.10
C SER A 122 4.50 13.95 -2.61
N GLU A 123 4.89 15.20 -2.39
CA GLU A 123 3.98 16.36 -2.33
C GLU A 123 3.57 16.84 -3.72
N ASP A 124 4.34 16.50 -4.75
CA ASP A 124 4.08 16.85 -6.16
C ASP A 124 3.24 15.77 -6.86
N PRO A 125 2.09 16.13 -7.46
CA PRO A 125 1.20 15.18 -8.10
C PRO A 125 1.76 14.55 -9.37
N LEU A 126 2.63 15.25 -10.11
CA LEU A 126 3.24 14.72 -11.33
C LEU A 126 4.20 13.58 -10.98
N LEU A 127 5.10 13.80 -10.01
CA LEU A 127 6.04 12.79 -9.54
C LEU A 127 5.29 11.61 -8.92
N ALA A 128 4.31 11.87 -8.05
CA ALA A 128 3.52 10.82 -7.40
C ALA A 128 2.78 9.95 -8.44
N GLY A 129 2.10 10.56 -9.42
CA GLY A 129 1.39 9.84 -10.46
C GLY A 129 2.33 9.07 -11.40
N THR A 130 3.48 9.63 -11.75
CA THR A 130 4.44 9.00 -12.68
C THR A 130 5.04 7.73 -12.08
N LEU A 131 5.47 7.79 -10.82
CA LEU A 131 6.05 6.63 -10.14
C LEU A 131 4.99 5.57 -9.83
N ALA A 132 3.81 5.99 -9.39
CA ALA A 132 2.72 5.07 -9.10
C ALA A 132 2.22 4.32 -10.34
N ALA A 133 2.13 4.99 -11.49
CA ALA A 133 1.77 4.36 -12.76
C ALA A 133 2.80 3.27 -13.12
N ALA A 134 4.09 3.55 -12.93
CA ALA A 134 5.15 2.58 -13.17
C ALA A 134 5.08 1.37 -12.21
N HIS A 135 4.87 1.61 -10.92
CA HIS A 135 4.63 0.54 -9.93
C HIS A 135 3.44 -0.34 -10.33
N VAL A 136 2.31 0.26 -10.71
CA VAL A 136 1.10 -0.48 -11.11
C VAL A 136 1.38 -1.36 -12.34
N ARG A 137 2.09 -0.85 -13.35
CA ARG A 137 2.47 -1.67 -14.52
C ARG A 137 3.34 -2.86 -14.12
N GLY A 138 4.37 -2.63 -13.32
CA GLY A 138 5.26 -3.68 -12.84
C GLY A 138 4.52 -4.76 -12.06
N GLN A 139 3.66 -4.37 -11.12
CA GLN A 139 2.88 -5.30 -10.31
C GLN A 139 1.91 -6.14 -11.15
N GLN A 140 1.17 -5.50 -12.06
CA GLN A 140 0.15 -6.19 -12.86
C GLN A 140 0.75 -7.06 -13.96
N ALA A 141 2.00 -6.81 -14.39
CA ALA A 141 2.72 -7.68 -15.32
C ALA A 141 2.88 -9.12 -14.79
N HIS A 142 2.80 -9.31 -13.47
CA HIS A 142 2.88 -10.60 -12.79
C HIS A 142 1.50 -11.19 -12.44
N GLY A 143 0.40 -10.68 -13.02
CA GLY A 143 -0.94 -11.23 -12.80
C GLY A 143 -1.49 -10.98 -11.38
N VAL A 144 -1.00 -9.94 -10.69
CA VAL A 144 -1.51 -9.44 -9.41
C VAL A 144 -2.14 -8.08 -9.62
N GLY A 145 -3.41 -7.92 -9.24
CA GLY A 145 -4.09 -6.63 -9.32
C GLY A 145 -3.46 -5.59 -8.41
N ALA A 146 -3.38 -4.34 -8.87
CA ALA A 146 -3.01 -3.21 -8.03
C ALA A 146 -4.24 -2.53 -7.41
N SER A 147 -4.03 -1.88 -6.26
CA SER A 147 -5.03 -1.07 -5.55
C SER A 147 -4.46 0.31 -5.25
N VAL A 148 -4.59 1.23 -6.20
CA VAL A 148 -4.11 2.60 -5.98
C VAL A 148 -4.95 3.26 -4.89
N LYS A 149 -4.30 3.82 -3.88
CA LYS A 149 -4.96 4.23 -2.62
C LYS A 149 -4.40 5.53 -2.03
N HIS A 150 -5.14 6.27 -1.21
CA HIS A 150 -6.56 6.13 -0.84
C HIS A 150 -7.34 7.25 -1.50
N PHE A 151 -8.31 6.91 -2.31
CA PHE A 151 -9.07 7.80 -3.16
C PHE A 151 -10.26 8.43 -2.39
N ALA A 152 -10.22 9.70 -1.97
CA ALA A 152 -9.14 10.67 -2.13
C ALA A 152 -8.95 11.49 -0.85
N VAL A 153 -7.90 12.34 -0.85
CA VAL A 153 -7.66 13.37 0.18
C VAL A 153 -7.44 12.80 1.61
N ASN A 154 -6.92 11.57 1.72
CA ASN A 154 -6.53 10.96 2.99
C ASN A 154 -5.12 11.39 3.41
N ASN A 155 -4.96 12.68 3.75
CA ASN A 155 -3.64 13.30 3.96
C ASN A 155 -3.26 13.50 5.44
N GLN A 156 -4.00 12.89 6.37
CA GLN A 156 -3.69 12.88 7.80
C GLN A 156 -4.35 11.69 8.51
N GLU A 157 -3.70 11.19 9.57
CA GLU A 157 -4.25 10.07 10.35
C GLU A 157 -5.20 10.52 11.46
N THR A 158 -5.02 11.74 11.99
CA THR A 158 -5.88 12.30 13.03
C THR A 158 -7.32 12.34 12.54
N GLU A 159 -8.19 11.60 13.24
CA GLU A 159 -9.63 11.56 12.95
C GLU A 159 -9.98 11.09 11.54
N ARG A 160 -9.11 10.28 10.89
CA ARG A 160 -9.28 9.89 9.48
C ARG A 160 -10.64 9.25 9.14
N MET A 161 -11.29 8.58 10.11
CA MET A 161 -12.61 7.96 9.94
C MET A 161 -13.79 8.92 10.11
N ARG A 162 -13.56 10.20 10.45
CA ARG A 162 -14.62 11.16 10.76
C ARG A 162 -14.39 12.53 10.13
N ILE A 163 -13.16 12.94 9.89
CA ILE A 163 -12.85 14.28 9.40
C ILE A 163 -13.44 14.51 8.00
N SER A 164 -13.87 15.75 7.74
CA SER A 164 -14.09 16.25 6.38
C SER A 164 -12.89 17.05 5.92
N ALA A 165 -12.30 16.62 4.81
CA ALA A 165 -11.34 17.43 4.07
C ALA A 165 -12.11 18.34 3.12
N ASP A 166 -12.25 19.61 3.50
CA ASP A 166 -12.94 20.60 2.70
C ASP A 166 -11.93 21.30 1.77
N VAL A 167 -12.06 21.04 0.47
CA VAL A 167 -11.10 21.42 -0.57
C VAL A 167 -11.84 21.99 -1.77
N ASP A 168 -11.39 23.13 -2.26
CA ASP A 168 -11.99 23.76 -3.44
C ASP A 168 -11.75 22.92 -4.72
N PRO A 169 -12.60 23.07 -5.75
CA PRO A 169 -12.51 22.27 -6.96
C PRO A 169 -11.16 22.37 -7.69
N ARG A 170 -10.51 23.54 -7.66
CA ARG A 170 -9.22 23.73 -8.34
C ARG A 170 -8.14 22.92 -7.63
N THR A 171 -8.04 23.04 -6.31
CA THR A 171 -7.05 22.29 -5.53
C THR A 171 -7.29 20.78 -5.63
N LEU A 172 -8.54 20.31 -5.64
CA LEU A 172 -8.84 18.90 -5.90
C LEU A 172 -8.27 18.45 -7.25
N ARG A 173 -8.52 19.21 -8.31
CA ARG A 173 -8.14 18.87 -9.69
C ARG A 173 -6.68 19.10 -10.02
N GLU A 174 -5.98 19.98 -9.31
CA GLU A 174 -4.57 20.29 -9.59
C GLU A 174 -3.61 19.54 -8.64
N ILE A 175 -4.05 19.12 -7.44
CA ILE A 175 -3.18 18.54 -6.41
C ILE A 175 -3.57 17.11 -6.05
N TYR A 176 -4.80 16.88 -5.59
CA TYR A 176 -5.15 15.60 -4.95
C TYR A 176 -5.58 14.49 -5.91
N LEU A 177 -6.14 14.86 -7.06
CA LEU A 177 -6.68 13.93 -8.05
C LEU A 177 -5.71 13.54 -9.19
N PRO A 178 -4.76 14.39 -9.66
CA PRO A 178 -3.98 14.07 -10.86
C PRO A 178 -3.11 12.81 -10.76
N ALA A 179 -2.63 12.45 -9.56
CA ALA A 179 -1.87 11.22 -9.39
C ALA A 179 -2.74 9.98 -9.65
N PHE A 180 -4.00 9.97 -9.17
CA PHE A 180 -4.96 8.90 -9.45
C PHE A 180 -5.36 8.88 -10.93
N GLU A 181 -5.67 10.05 -11.50
CA GLU A 181 -6.03 10.21 -12.92
C GLU A 181 -4.97 9.60 -13.83
N ARG A 182 -3.69 9.94 -13.59
CA ARG A 182 -2.56 9.40 -14.34
C ARG A 182 -2.46 7.88 -14.21
N VAL A 183 -2.58 7.35 -13.00
CA VAL A 183 -2.52 5.89 -12.78
C VAL A 183 -3.65 5.17 -13.54
N VAL A 184 -4.87 5.71 -13.49
CA VAL A 184 -6.01 5.18 -14.24
C VAL A 184 -5.74 5.20 -15.75
N ALA A 185 -5.31 6.34 -16.29
CA ALA A 185 -5.13 6.52 -17.72
C ALA A 185 -3.95 5.72 -18.30
N GLU A 186 -2.83 5.63 -17.57
CA GLU A 186 -1.58 5.05 -18.08
C GLU A 186 -1.37 3.58 -17.71
N SER A 187 -2.10 3.07 -16.69
CA SER A 187 -1.78 1.76 -16.09
C SER A 187 -2.98 0.88 -15.74
N ALA A 188 -4.21 1.41 -15.86
CA ALA A 188 -5.45 0.67 -15.64
C ALA A 188 -5.40 -0.26 -14.40
N PRO A 189 -5.31 0.30 -13.17
CA PRO A 189 -5.22 -0.52 -11.96
C PRO A 189 -6.47 -1.40 -11.84
N ALA A 190 -6.30 -2.64 -11.39
CA ALA A 190 -7.40 -3.58 -11.18
C ALA A 190 -8.42 -3.03 -10.18
N THR A 191 -7.93 -2.30 -9.17
CA THR A 191 -8.75 -1.66 -8.15
C THR A 191 -8.29 -0.24 -7.78
N VAL A 192 -9.24 0.56 -7.30
CA VAL A 192 -8.99 1.82 -6.60
C VAL A 192 -9.57 1.67 -5.20
N MET A 193 -8.81 1.98 -4.16
CA MET A 193 -9.32 1.93 -2.79
C MET A 193 -9.84 3.30 -2.37
N CYS A 194 -11.11 3.41 -1.98
CA CYS A 194 -11.66 4.68 -1.48
C CYS A 194 -11.10 4.99 -0.08
N SER A 195 -11.01 6.27 0.30
CA SER A 195 -10.49 6.68 1.61
C SER A 195 -11.53 6.58 2.73
N TYR A 196 -11.05 6.67 3.98
CA TYR A 196 -11.88 6.77 5.17
C TYR A 196 -12.61 8.11 5.33
N ASN A 197 -11.94 9.20 4.97
CA ASN A 197 -12.40 10.54 5.30
C ASN A 197 -13.57 10.98 4.43
N ARG A 198 -14.23 12.05 4.86
CA ARG A 198 -15.14 12.80 4.02
C ARG A 198 -14.36 13.77 3.14
N VAL A 199 -14.87 14.03 1.94
CA VAL A 199 -14.40 15.10 1.05
C VAL A 199 -15.58 16.04 0.84
N ASN A 200 -15.43 17.30 1.27
CA ASN A 200 -16.50 18.30 1.22
C ASN A 200 -17.83 17.81 1.83
N GLY A 201 -17.77 17.14 2.99
CA GLY A 201 -18.92 16.72 3.78
C GLY A 201 -19.45 15.31 3.50
N VAL A 202 -19.01 14.64 2.42
CA VAL A 202 -19.49 13.30 2.02
C VAL A 202 -18.39 12.26 2.16
N TYR A 203 -18.68 11.09 2.74
CA TYR A 203 -17.70 9.99 2.85
C TYR A 203 -17.24 9.54 1.47
N ALA A 204 -15.94 9.29 1.30
CA ALA A 204 -15.42 8.92 -0.01
C ALA A 204 -16.04 7.60 -0.53
N SER A 205 -16.40 6.67 0.35
CA SER A 205 -17.13 5.43 0.01
C SER A 205 -18.54 5.65 -0.50
N GLU A 206 -19.15 6.82 -0.22
CA GLU A 206 -20.54 7.17 -0.54
C GLU A 206 -20.63 8.34 -1.54
N SER A 207 -19.49 8.78 -2.09
CA SER A 207 -19.43 9.94 -2.97
C SER A 207 -19.64 9.53 -4.43
N HIS A 208 -20.86 9.66 -4.95
CA HIS A 208 -21.17 9.44 -6.37
C HIS A 208 -20.29 10.31 -7.29
N TRP A 209 -20.05 11.55 -6.87
CA TRP A 209 -19.18 12.47 -7.58
C TRP A 209 -17.74 11.93 -7.72
N LEU A 210 -17.15 11.38 -6.65
CA LEU A 210 -15.82 10.78 -6.73
C LEU A 210 -15.82 9.47 -7.50
N LEU A 211 -16.64 8.51 -7.06
CA LEU A 211 -16.52 7.10 -7.47
C LEU A 211 -17.14 6.80 -8.84
N THR A 212 -18.09 7.62 -9.29
CA THR A 212 -18.75 7.45 -10.59
C THR A 212 -18.42 8.61 -11.52
N GLU A 213 -18.79 9.84 -11.20
CA GLU A 213 -18.65 10.96 -12.15
C GLU A 213 -17.19 11.27 -12.50
N VAL A 214 -16.31 11.37 -11.49
CA VAL A 214 -14.88 11.62 -11.72
C VAL A 214 -14.18 10.35 -12.19
N LEU A 215 -14.22 9.30 -11.36
CA LEU A 215 -13.41 8.12 -11.60
C LEU A 215 -13.82 7.36 -12.86
N ARG A 216 -15.13 7.23 -13.14
CA ARG A 216 -15.62 6.39 -14.24
C ARG A 216 -16.00 7.23 -15.46
N ASP A 217 -16.87 8.22 -15.30
CA ASP A 217 -17.41 8.95 -16.44
C ASP A 217 -16.37 9.87 -17.10
N GLN A 218 -15.51 10.51 -16.29
CA GLN A 218 -14.47 11.41 -16.80
C GLN A 218 -13.17 10.68 -17.13
N TRP A 219 -12.72 9.75 -16.28
CA TRP A 219 -11.42 9.08 -16.46
C TRP A 219 -11.49 7.70 -17.13
N GLY A 220 -12.69 7.13 -17.28
CA GLY A 220 -12.87 5.82 -17.92
C GLY A 220 -12.40 4.64 -17.08
N PHE A 221 -12.36 4.74 -15.75
CA PHE A 221 -11.96 3.63 -14.89
C PHE A 221 -12.89 2.42 -15.04
N ALA A 222 -12.32 1.29 -15.47
CA ALA A 222 -13.03 0.04 -15.71
C ALA A 222 -12.90 -1.00 -14.57
N GLY A 223 -11.98 -0.79 -13.63
CA GLY A 223 -11.75 -1.70 -12.50
C GLY A 223 -12.82 -1.62 -11.41
N ALA A 224 -12.54 -2.27 -10.28
CA ALA A 224 -13.41 -2.27 -9.10
C ALA A 224 -12.96 -1.24 -8.06
N VAL A 225 -13.91 -0.53 -7.44
CA VAL A 225 -13.66 0.29 -6.26
C VAL A 225 -13.82 -0.58 -5.02
N VAL A 226 -12.77 -0.64 -4.21
CA VAL A 226 -12.73 -1.36 -2.93
C VAL A 226 -12.76 -0.35 -1.79
N SER A 227 -13.44 -0.64 -0.68
CA SER A 227 -13.38 0.25 0.47
C SER A 227 -12.04 0.13 1.20
N ASP A 228 -11.57 1.20 1.83
CA ASP A 228 -10.66 1.02 2.96
C ASP A 228 -11.40 0.23 4.07
N TRP A 229 -10.65 -0.41 4.96
CA TRP A 229 -11.21 -1.40 5.86
C TRP A 229 -12.08 -0.75 6.94
N GLY A 230 -13.39 -0.94 6.85
CA GLY A 230 -14.37 -0.31 7.74
C GLY A 230 -14.75 1.12 7.35
N ALA A 231 -14.43 1.55 6.13
CA ALA A 231 -14.82 2.88 5.62
C ALA A 231 -16.30 2.96 5.20
N VAL A 232 -16.98 1.82 5.02
CA VAL A 232 -18.40 1.79 4.62
C VAL A 232 -19.29 2.07 5.82
N HIS A 233 -20.01 3.20 5.79
CA HIS A 233 -21.01 3.56 6.81
C HIS A 233 -22.41 3.07 6.42
N ASP A 234 -22.82 3.29 5.17
CA ASP A 234 -24.04 2.74 4.57
C ASP A 234 -23.71 1.93 3.30
N PRO A 235 -23.89 0.59 3.29
CA PRO A 235 -23.59 -0.23 2.12
C PRO A 235 -24.51 0.06 0.92
N VAL A 236 -25.74 0.51 1.14
CA VAL A 236 -26.69 0.84 0.07
C VAL A 236 -26.29 2.15 -0.59
N ALA A 237 -25.99 3.18 0.21
CA ALA A 237 -25.50 4.46 -0.32
C ALA A 237 -24.15 4.29 -1.04
N SER A 238 -23.28 3.43 -0.52
CA SER A 238 -21.96 3.16 -1.13
C SER A 238 -22.09 2.47 -2.49
N LEU A 239 -22.95 1.46 -2.62
CA LEU A 239 -23.21 0.80 -3.91
C LEU A 239 -23.72 1.80 -4.96
N ARG A 240 -24.69 2.64 -4.57
CA ARG A 240 -25.22 3.71 -5.43
C ARG A 240 -24.16 4.72 -5.86
N ALA A 241 -23.23 5.02 -4.98
CA ALA A 241 -22.12 5.93 -5.28
C ALA A 241 -21.14 5.34 -6.30
N GLY A 242 -21.02 4.01 -6.37
CA GLY A 242 -20.11 3.30 -7.26
C GLY A 242 -19.02 2.50 -6.55
N LEU A 243 -19.17 2.24 -5.23
CA LEU A 243 -18.36 1.24 -4.53
C LEU A 243 -18.75 -0.16 -5.01
N ASP A 244 -17.78 -1.03 -5.31
CA ASP A 244 -18.06 -2.37 -5.83
C ASP A 244 -17.79 -3.49 -4.82
N LEU A 245 -16.83 -3.29 -3.91
CA LEU A 245 -16.47 -4.28 -2.88
C LEU A 245 -16.24 -3.62 -1.52
N GLN A 246 -17.07 -3.97 -0.54
CA GLN A 246 -16.85 -3.61 0.87
C GLN A 246 -15.85 -4.57 1.52
N MET A 247 -14.84 -4.01 2.20
CA MET A 247 -13.89 -4.72 3.06
C MET A 247 -13.80 -4.10 4.46
N PRO A 248 -13.51 -4.88 5.53
CA PRO A 248 -13.55 -6.35 5.57
C PRO A 248 -14.99 -6.87 5.55
N GLY A 249 -15.15 -8.19 5.62
CA GLY A 249 -16.46 -8.82 5.84
C GLY A 249 -17.11 -8.41 7.17
N THR A 250 -18.43 -8.26 7.16
CA THR A 250 -19.26 -7.83 8.31
C THR A 250 -20.08 -8.98 8.92
N GLY A 251 -19.67 -10.23 8.70
CA GLY A 251 -20.41 -11.41 9.18
C GLY A 251 -21.82 -11.54 8.58
N GLY A 252 -22.02 -11.02 7.37
CA GLY A 252 -23.30 -11.06 6.64
C GLY A 252 -24.23 -9.85 6.87
N MET A 253 -23.91 -8.94 7.80
CA MET A 253 -24.76 -7.78 8.09
C MET A 253 -24.96 -6.86 6.87
N SER A 254 -23.87 -6.53 6.16
CA SER A 254 -23.94 -5.69 4.96
C SER A 254 -24.71 -6.38 3.83
N ALA A 255 -24.43 -7.66 3.60
CA ALA A 255 -25.12 -8.44 2.57
C ALA A 255 -26.64 -8.49 2.85
N GLN A 256 -27.06 -8.77 4.08
CA GLN A 256 -28.49 -8.76 4.44
C GLN A 256 -29.12 -7.39 4.21
N ARG A 257 -28.45 -6.30 4.61
CA ARG A 257 -28.93 -4.93 4.40
C ARG A 257 -29.13 -4.61 2.91
N ILE A 258 -28.26 -5.10 2.04
CA ILE A 258 -28.36 -4.96 0.58
C ILE A 258 -29.56 -5.74 0.05
N VAL A 259 -29.74 -7.00 0.47
CA VAL A 259 -30.89 -7.84 0.08
C VAL A 259 -32.21 -7.16 0.49
N ASP A 260 -32.29 -6.68 1.73
CA ASP A 260 -33.47 -5.97 2.24
C ASP A 260 -33.76 -4.69 1.45
N ALA A 261 -32.72 -3.95 1.07
CA ALA A 261 -32.85 -2.73 0.27
C ALA A 261 -33.42 -3.03 -1.13
N VAL A 262 -32.99 -4.12 -1.78
CA VAL A 262 -33.53 -4.53 -3.08
C VAL A 262 -35.00 -4.96 -2.94
N HIS A 263 -35.33 -5.77 -1.93
CA HIS A 263 -36.71 -6.20 -1.71
C HIS A 263 -37.68 -5.05 -1.40
N THR A 264 -37.21 -4.02 -0.70
CA THR A 264 -38.01 -2.84 -0.36
C THR A 264 -38.04 -1.78 -1.47
N GLY A 265 -37.26 -1.96 -2.54
CA GLY A 265 -37.10 -0.98 -3.62
C GLY A 265 -36.23 0.22 -3.24
N GLU A 266 -35.56 0.18 -2.09
CA GLU A 266 -34.57 1.17 -1.70
C GLU A 266 -33.29 1.05 -2.52
N LEU A 267 -32.99 -0.08 -3.17
CA LEU A 267 -31.87 -0.26 -4.11
C LEU A 267 -32.39 -0.91 -5.40
N ASP A 268 -32.03 -0.39 -6.58
CA ASP A 268 -32.33 -1.11 -7.82
C ASP A 268 -31.33 -2.27 -7.94
N GLU A 269 -31.83 -3.49 -8.19
CA GLU A 269 -30.97 -4.67 -8.37
C GLU A 269 -29.93 -4.45 -9.48
N LYS A 270 -30.20 -3.60 -10.48
CA LYS A 270 -29.22 -3.24 -11.52
C LYS A 270 -27.99 -2.50 -10.99
N GLU A 271 -28.15 -1.73 -9.91
CA GLU A 271 -27.03 -1.05 -9.24
C GLU A 271 -26.11 -2.12 -8.61
N LEU A 272 -26.71 -3.14 -7.97
CA LEU A 272 -25.98 -4.31 -7.44
C LEU A 272 -25.34 -5.15 -8.56
N ASP A 273 -26.06 -5.42 -9.66
CA ASP A 273 -25.55 -6.18 -10.81
C ASP A 273 -24.30 -5.55 -11.41
N THR A 274 -24.24 -4.21 -11.43
CA THR A 274 -23.10 -3.47 -11.94
C THR A 274 -21.85 -3.70 -11.07
N ALA A 275 -21.99 -3.65 -9.75
CA ALA A 275 -20.92 -3.95 -8.81
C ALA A 275 -20.48 -5.44 -8.92
N VAL A 276 -21.45 -6.35 -8.95
CA VAL A 276 -21.23 -7.80 -9.13
C VAL A 276 -20.42 -8.08 -10.40
N ALA A 277 -20.76 -7.46 -11.53
CA ALA A 277 -20.04 -7.67 -12.79
C ALA A 277 -18.56 -7.27 -12.69
N ARG A 278 -18.24 -6.19 -11.97
CA ARG A 278 -16.85 -5.73 -11.77
C ARG A 278 -16.10 -6.64 -10.80
N VAL A 279 -16.74 -7.09 -9.73
CA VAL A 279 -16.13 -8.06 -8.80
C VAL A 279 -15.88 -9.40 -9.50
N LEU A 280 -16.80 -9.87 -10.37
CA LEU A 280 -16.59 -11.08 -11.16
C LEU A 280 -15.41 -10.98 -12.14
N VAL A 281 -15.13 -9.78 -12.68
CA VAL A 281 -13.90 -9.57 -13.47
C VAL A 281 -12.67 -9.67 -12.56
N LEU A 282 -12.73 -9.10 -11.37
CA LEU A 282 -11.64 -9.12 -10.40
C LEU A 282 -11.32 -10.55 -9.92
N THR A 283 -12.33 -11.41 -9.72
CA THR A 283 -12.10 -12.81 -9.31
C THR A 283 -11.38 -13.64 -10.36
N GLY A 284 -11.35 -13.21 -11.63
CA GLY A 284 -10.55 -13.82 -12.69
C GLY A 284 -9.03 -13.81 -12.43
N LEU A 285 -8.55 -13.02 -11.45
CA LEU A 285 -7.14 -13.05 -11.01
C LEU A 285 -6.76 -14.37 -10.30
N ALA A 286 -7.74 -15.19 -9.89
CA ALA A 286 -7.52 -16.49 -9.26
C ALA A 286 -6.85 -17.53 -10.18
N ASP A 287 -7.02 -17.41 -11.50
CA ASP A 287 -6.65 -18.45 -12.48
C ASP A 287 -5.14 -18.55 -12.80
N GLN A 288 -4.30 -17.89 -12.01
CA GLN A 288 -2.88 -17.74 -12.28
C GLN A 288 -2.08 -18.72 -11.41
N GLN A 289 -0.92 -19.19 -11.92
CA GLN A 289 -0.04 -20.10 -11.16
C GLN A 289 0.83 -19.35 -10.14
N ALA A 290 1.29 -20.06 -9.10
CA ALA A 290 2.23 -19.49 -8.14
C ALA A 290 3.62 -19.36 -8.76
N GLU A 291 4.32 -18.27 -8.45
CA GLU A 291 5.72 -18.09 -8.81
C GLU A 291 6.64 -18.65 -7.71
N VAL A 292 7.79 -19.19 -8.09
CA VAL A 292 8.83 -19.60 -7.15
C VAL A 292 9.83 -18.46 -7.04
N LEU A 293 10.15 -18.04 -5.80
CA LEU A 293 11.08 -16.95 -5.55
C LEU A 293 12.30 -17.43 -4.78
N ASP A 294 13.44 -16.89 -5.19
CA ASP A 294 14.68 -16.92 -4.42
C ASP A 294 14.72 -15.70 -3.50
N ALA A 295 14.76 -15.95 -2.19
CA ALA A 295 14.79 -14.90 -1.18
C ALA A 295 16.11 -14.09 -1.21
N ASP A 296 17.23 -14.71 -1.62
CA ASP A 296 18.50 -14.02 -1.75
C ASP A 296 18.48 -13.05 -2.93
N GLU A 297 17.87 -13.44 -4.06
CA GLU A 297 17.69 -12.57 -5.21
C GLU A 297 16.76 -11.38 -4.90
N GLN A 298 15.62 -11.61 -4.21
CA GLN A 298 14.72 -10.51 -3.84
C GLN A 298 15.39 -9.54 -2.85
N HIS A 299 16.16 -10.06 -1.89
CA HIS A 299 16.89 -9.21 -0.95
C HIS A 299 18.01 -8.39 -1.61
N ALA A 300 18.74 -8.99 -2.56
CA ALA A 300 19.75 -8.27 -3.34
C ALA A 300 19.10 -7.16 -4.19
N LEU A 301 17.96 -7.45 -4.82
CA LEU A 301 17.18 -6.45 -5.55
C LEU A 301 16.71 -5.32 -4.62
N ALA A 302 16.18 -5.63 -3.44
CA ALA A 302 15.74 -4.62 -2.48
C ALA A 302 16.89 -3.68 -2.06
N ARG A 303 18.10 -4.23 -1.85
CA ARG A 303 19.31 -3.44 -1.57
C ARG A 303 19.65 -2.50 -2.73
N ASP A 304 19.67 -3.01 -3.96
CA ASP A 304 20.07 -2.23 -5.13
C ASP A 304 19.05 -1.11 -5.40
N LEU A 305 17.75 -1.39 -5.27
CA LEU A 305 16.70 -0.38 -5.36
C LEU A 305 16.77 0.65 -4.22
N ALA A 306 17.15 0.23 -3.00
CA ALA A 306 17.34 1.15 -1.87
C ALA A 306 18.49 2.14 -2.13
N ALA A 307 19.56 1.69 -2.80
CA ALA A 307 20.71 2.53 -3.14
C ALA A 307 20.34 3.67 -4.10
N GLU A 308 19.44 3.41 -5.06
CA GLU A 308 18.89 4.41 -6.01
C GLU A 308 17.99 5.45 -5.33
N CYS A 309 17.58 5.23 -4.08
CA CYS A 309 16.66 6.09 -3.35
C CYS A 309 17.35 7.05 -2.37
N ALA A 310 18.65 6.87 -2.11
CA ALA A 310 19.38 7.68 -1.13
C ALA A 310 19.66 9.09 -1.65
N VAL A 311 19.40 10.11 -0.82
CA VAL A 311 19.67 11.52 -1.16
C VAL A 311 20.85 12.05 -0.36
N LEU A 312 21.94 12.40 -1.05
CA LEU A 312 23.09 13.09 -0.44
C LEU A 312 22.74 14.57 -0.22
N LEU A 313 22.34 14.92 1.00
CA LEU A 313 21.92 16.30 1.32
C LEU A 313 23.10 17.28 1.47
N LYS A 314 24.25 16.79 1.94
CA LYS A 314 25.42 17.62 2.27
C LYS A 314 26.71 16.80 2.16
N ASN A 315 27.76 17.40 1.57
CA ASN A 315 29.09 16.78 1.45
C ASN A 315 30.20 17.85 1.47
N ASP A 316 30.28 18.62 2.56
CA ASP A 316 31.32 19.64 2.72
C ASP A 316 32.71 19.00 2.82
N GLY A 317 33.71 19.57 2.15
CA GLY A 317 35.09 19.09 2.25
C GLY A 317 35.35 17.71 1.63
N ALA A 318 34.43 17.22 0.79
CA ALA A 318 34.53 15.90 0.14
C ALA A 318 34.73 14.75 1.15
N VAL A 319 33.98 14.77 2.25
CA VAL A 319 34.00 13.73 3.28
C VAL A 319 33.55 12.37 2.72
N LEU A 320 32.60 12.38 1.79
CA LEU A 320 32.16 11.19 1.06
C LEU A 320 32.67 11.21 -0.40
N PRO A 321 33.05 10.04 -0.96
CA PRO A 321 33.10 8.72 -0.31
C PRO A 321 34.24 8.60 0.71
N LEU A 322 34.11 7.69 1.68
CA LEU A 322 35.15 7.44 2.67
C LEU A 322 36.44 6.93 2.00
N ALA A 323 37.59 7.46 2.41
CA ALA A 323 38.88 7.03 1.90
C ALA A 323 39.31 5.69 2.52
N SER A 324 40.08 4.90 1.78
CA SER A 324 40.73 3.69 2.31
C SER A 324 41.71 4.05 3.44
N GLY A 325 41.83 3.18 4.44
CA GLY A 325 42.68 3.43 5.61
C GLY A 325 42.07 4.40 6.63
N SER A 326 40.81 4.80 6.47
CA SER A 326 40.14 5.69 7.41
C SER A 326 39.89 4.99 8.75
N ARG A 327 40.12 5.70 9.86
CA ARG A 327 39.58 5.32 11.17
C ARG A 327 38.17 5.90 11.28
N VAL A 328 37.18 5.06 11.51
CA VAL A 328 35.77 5.43 11.46
C VAL A 328 35.11 5.11 12.80
N ALA A 329 34.57 6.13 13.45
CA ALA A 329 33.69 5.98 14.60
C ALA A 329 32.22 6.00 14.13
N VAL A 330 31.50 4.88 14.31
CA VAL A 330 30.08 4.77 14.02
C VAL A 330 29.29 5.05 15.29
N ILE A 331 28.53 6.14 15.30
CA ILE A 331 27.76 6.58 16.47
C ILE A 331 26.27 6.59 16.14
N GLY A 332 25.48 5.93 17.00
CA GLY A 332 24.02 5.95 16.93
C GLY A 332 23.39 4.56 16.87
N GLU A 333 22.37 4.32 17.69
CA GLU A 333 21.73 3.00 17.82
C GLU A 333 21.16 2.47 16.51
N PHE A 334 20.73 3.35 15.60
CA PHE A 334 20.22 2.95 14.28
C PHE A 334 21.25 2.21 13.41
N ALA A 335 22.55 2.33 13.70
CA ALA A 335 23.57 1.57 12.98
C ALA A 335 23.50 0.07 13.31
N ARG A 336 23.12 -0.27 14.55
CA ARG A 336 22.94 -1.67 15.00
C ARG A 336 21.49 -2.14 14.84
N THR A 337 20.53 -1.26 15.13
CA THR A 337 19.09 -1.54 15.13
C THR A 337 18.40 -0.65 14.09
N PRO A 338 18.40 -1.04 12.80
CA PRO A 338 17.98 -0.16 11.72
C PRO A 338 16.48 0.13 11.74
N ARG A 339 16.14 1.36 11.31
CA ARG A 339 14.76 1.75 10.99
C ARG A 339 14.61 1.84 9.47
N PHE A 340 14.08 0.78 8.87
CA PHE A 340 14.00 0.60 7.42
C PHE A 340 12.58 0.74 6.85
N GLN A 341 11.56 0.70 7.71
CA GLN A 341 10.15 0.82 7.32
C GLN A 341 9.33 1.64 8.34
N GLY A 342 8.11 1.99 7.95
CA GLY A 342 7.11 2.54 8.86
C GLY A 342 6.32 1.46 9.61
N GLY A 343 5.22 1.87 10.24
CA GLY A 343 4.31 0.98 10.97
C GLY A 343 2.90 0.93 10.37
N GLY A 344 1.97 0.28 11.07
CA GLY A 344 0.59 0.15 10.62
C GLY A 344 0.42 -0.93 9.55
N SER A 345 -0.56 -0.77 8.67
CA SER A 345 -0.96 -1.82 7.72
C SER A 345 0.13 -2.18 6.71
N SER A 346 1.07 -1.26 6.43
CA SER A 346 2.20 -1.50 5.52
C SER A 346 3.40 -2.20 6.18
N HIS A 347 3.29 -2.64 7.45
CA HIS A 347 4.40 -3.28 8.16
C HIS A 347 4.67 -4.69 7.63
N VAL A 348 5.89 -4.95 7.17
CA VAL A 348 6.30 -6.25 6.62
C VAL A 348 7.13 -7.01 7.64
N ASN A 349 6.79 -8.28 7.88
CA ASN A 349 7.69 -9.20 8.57
C ASN A 349 8.85 -9.56 7.61
N ALA A 350 9.96 -8.83 7.73
CA ALA A 350 11.06 -8.92 6.77
C ALA A 350 11.80 -10.27 6.89
N THR A 351 11.97 -10.97 5.76
CA THR A 351 12.73 -12.24 5.69
C THR A 351 14.17 -12.08 6.17
N ARG A 352 14.79 -10.94 5.84
CA ARG A 352 16.15 -10.59 6.26
C ARG A 352 16.26 -9.07 6.40
N VAL A 353 17.07 -8.63 7.37
CA VAL A 353 17.41 -7.22 7.59
C VAL A 353 18.91 -7.15 7.87
N ASP A 354 19.63 -6.36 7.07
CA ASP A 354 21.06 -6.12 7.29
C ASP A 354 21.23 -4.89 8.20
N ALA A 355 22.01 -5.03 9.27
CA ALA A 355 22.37 -3.90 10.11
C ALA A 355 23.42 -3.02 9.41
N PRO A 356 23.24 -1.69 9.34
CA PRO A 356 24.22 -0.79 8.71
C PRO A 356 25.64 -0.94 9.26
N LEU A 357 25.79 -1.19 10.57
CA LEU A 357 27.08 -1.41 11.21
C LEU A 357 27.79 -2.66 10.67
N ASP A 358 27.06 -3.75 10.49
CA ASP A 358 27.63 -5.00 9.98
C ASP A 358 27.96 -4.88 8.49
N ALA A 359 27.10 -4.22 7.72
CA ALA A 359 27.36 -3.91 6.31
C ALA A 359 28.59 -3.00 6.13
N LEU A 360 28.78 -2.02 7.02
CA LEU A 360 29.97 -1.16 7.04
C LEU A 360 31.22 -1.97 7.38
N ARG A 361 31.18 -2.87 8.37
CA ARG A 361 32.31 -3.75 8.72
C ARG A 361 32.70 -4.69 7.59
N LEU A 362 31.72 -5.28 6.91
CA LEU A 362 31.97 -6.11 5.74
C LEU A 362 32.63 -5.31 4.61
N SER A 363 32.16 -4.08 4.36
CA SER A 363 32.73 -3.19 3.34
C SER A 363 34.10 -2.64 3.74
N ALA A 364 34.33 -2.39 5.03
CA ALA A 364 35.58 -1.88 5.59
C ALA A 364 36.73 -2.88 5.43
N GLY A 365 36.46 -4.19 5.44
CA GLY A 365 37.47 -5.19 5.09
C GLY A 365 38.03 -5.02 3.67
N GLY A 366 37.26 -4.42 2.75
CA GLY A 366 37.72 -4.04 1.41
C GLY A 366 38.38 -2.65 1.33
N LEU A 367 38.16 -1.79 2.33
CA LEU A 367 38.70 -0.42 2.41
C LEU A 367 39.86 -0.27 3.41
N ASP A 368 40.22 -1.31 4.15
CA ASP A 368 41.19 -1.29 5.25
C ASP A 368 40.85 -0.22 6.31
N CYS A 369 39.56 -0.11 6.66
CA CYS A 369 39.10 0.85 7.66
C CYS A 369 38.97 0.19 9.04
N ASP A 370 39.39 0.88 10.09
CA ASP A 370 39.15 0.49 11.48
C ASP A 370 37.82 1.09 11.95
N ILE A 371 36.90 0.25 12.44
CA ILE A 371 35.55 0.65 12.84
C ILE A 371 35.34 0.45 14.32
N GLU A 372 35.15 1.56 15.03
CA GLU A 372 34.66 1.59 16.39
C GLU A 372 33.17 1.95 16.42
N PHE A 373 32.42 1.40 17.38
CA PHE A 373 30.98 1.66 17.51
C PHE A 373 30.61 2.07 18.93
N ALA A 374 29.78 3.10 19.04
CA ALA A 374 29.09 3.46 20.27
C ALA A 374 27.61 3.79 19.98
N PRO A 375 26.67 3.33 20.82
CA PRO A 375 25.24 3.56 20.59
C PRO A 375 24.85 5.04 20.72
N GLY A 376 25.44 5.79 21.65
CA GLY A 376 25.18 7.22 21.89
C GLY A 376 23.79 7.54 22.48
N PHE A 377 22.76 6.76 22.19
CA PHE A 377 21.39 6.88 22.69
C PHE A 377 20.67 5.51 22.65
N THR A 378 19.49 5.43 23.27
CA THR A 378 18.54 4.30 23.15
C THR A 378 17.31 4.73 22.37
N LEU A 379 16.64 3.79 21.69
CA LEU A 379 15.48 4.11 20.84
C LEU A 379 14.23 4.53 21.64
N ASP A 380 14.13 4.10 22.89
CA ASP A 380 13.02 4.38 23.80
C ASP A 380 13.33 5.49 24.82
N GLY A 381 14.54 6.04 24.78
CA GLY A 381 15.01 7.07 25.70
C GLY A 381 15.33 6.56 27.12
N THR A 382 15.40 5.24 27.32
CA THR A 382 15.79 4.64 28.61
C THR A 382 17.31 4.64 28.81
N GLY A 383 17.76 4.36 30.04
CA GLY A 383 19.18 4.27 30.40
C GLY A 383 19.83 5.61 30.78
N ASP A 384 21.14 5.58 31.02
CA ASP A 384 21.92 6.77 31.37
C ASP A 384 22.43 7.48 30.10
N ALA A 385 21.71 8.52 29.69
CA ALA A 385 22.05 9.30 28.52
C ALA A 385 23.42 10.01 28.63
N ALA A 386 23.90 10.33 29.84
CA ALA A 386 25.20 10.97 30.00
C ALA A 386 26.32 9.97 29.74
N ALA A 387 26.23 8.77 30.32
CA ALA A 387 27.20 7.70 30.10
C ALA A 387 27.26 7.24 28.63
N LEU A 388 26.11 7.13 27.95
CA LEU A 388 26.06 6.77 26.52
C LEU A 388 26.73 7.81 25.62
N ARG A 389 26.62 9.10 25.97
CA ARG A 389 27.30 10.19 25.26
C ARG A 389 28.80 10.19 25.53
N GLU A 390 29.23 9.90 26.76
CA GLU A 390 30.64 9.80 27.11
C GLU A 390 31.33 8.69 26.32
N ALA A 391 30.71 7.50 26.26
CA ALA A 391 31.21 6.39 25.44
C ALA A 391 31.28 6.74 23.94
N ALA A 392 30.30 7.50 23.43
CA ALA A 392 30.33 7.96 22.04
C ALA A 392 31.45 8.97 21.76
N VAL A 393 31.79 9.82 22.73
CA VAL A 393 32.93 10.74 22.62
C VAL A 393 34.25 9.99 22.69
N GLU A 394 34.35 8.96 23.54
CA GLU A 394 35.53 8.11 23.63
C GLU A 394 35.80 7.39 22.31
N ALA A 395 34.78 6.78 21.70
CA ALA A 395 34.89 6.11 20.41
C ALA A 395 35.26 7.04 19.24
N ALA A 396 35.03 8.35 19.37
CA ALA A 396 35.35 9.34 18.33
C ALA A 396 36.78 9.91 18.40
N ARG A 397 37.54 9.59 19.46
CA ARG A 397 38.92 10.09 19.68
C ARG A 397 39.96 9.18 19.04
#